data_AF-A0A2H0HLC9-F1
#
_entry.id   AF-A0A2H0HLC9-F1
#
_cell.length_a   1.000
_cell.length_b   1.000
_cell.length_c   1.000
_cell.angle_alpha   90.00
_cell.angle_beta   90.00
_cell.angle_gamma   90.00
#
_symmetry.space_group_name_H-M   'P 1'
#
loop_
_entity.id
_entity.type
_entity.pdbx_description
1 polymer ?
#
loop_
_entity_poly.entity_id
_entity_poly.type
_entity_poly.pdbx_seq_one_letter_code
_entity_poly.pdbx_strand_id
1 'polypeptide(L)'
;MLLNVILIYPVAQITLLDLIMFSLFGKPKNKTLSTNSSQYHRENSILIFDDLKAVLNKKTNNITKNQILYQGLTLDKIIIKDLEKYFEKETFFLDHTDKIRGHKVYFYRKNVENYKLTIQLHFIEDIFFYASTKVSSESQVTDKDKQKLCATMLSHYPDIPISTASFEYEFMDTQGNIISTRDHMYLFINYYPNTTAVDKLRKMIEDPDFKVTSVQANEEKLENFL
;
A
#
# COMPACT_ATOMS: atom_id res chain seq x y z
N MET A 1 -36.23 -45.02 0.61
CA MET A 1 -35.16 -45.14 -0.41
C MET A 1 -35.50 -44.18 -1.54
N LEU A 2 -34.90 -42.99 -1.55
CA LEU A 2 -34.61 -42.15 -2.74
C LEU A 2 -34.01 -40.81 -2.29
N LEU A 3 -32.77 -40.60 -2.75
CA LEU A 3 -31.99 -39.38 -2.76
C LEU A 3 -32.71 -38.22 -3.47
N ASN A 4 -32.39 -36.99 -3.07
CA ASN A 4 -32.01 -35.87 -3.96
C ASN A 4 -31.51 -34.71 -3.09
N VAL A 5 -30.20 -34.60 -2.85
CA VAL A 5 -29.27 -33.69 -3.56
C VAL A 5 -29.78 -32.25 -3.54
N ILE A 6 -29.44 -31.52 -2.47
CA ILE A 6 -29.54 -30.06 -2.43
C ILE A 6 -28.30 -29.52 -3.15
N LEU A 7 -28.55 -28.88 -4.28
CA LEU A 7 -27.60 -28.15 -5.11
C LEU A 7 -26.86 -27.10 -4.27
N ILE A 8 -25.55 -27.30 -4.15
CA ILE A 8 -24.59 -26.27 -3.77
C ILE A 8 -24.52 -25.31 -4.96
N TYR A 9 -25.10 -24.12 -4.82
CA TYR A 9 -24.88 -23.03 -5.77
C TYR A 9 -23.44 -22.53 -5.62
N PRO A 10 -22.68 -22.37 -6.73
CA PRO A 10 -21.38 -21.75 -6.65
C PRO A 10 -21.56 -20.26 -6.34
N VAL A 11 -20.94 -19.83 -5.24
CA VAL A 11 -20.77 -18.43 -4.86
C VAL A 11 -20.11 -17.72 -6.05
N ALA A 12 -20.84 -16.79 -6.66
CA ALA A 12 -20.33 -15.92 -7.69
C ALA A 12 -19.11 -15.17 -7.14
N GLN A 13 -17.92 -15.54 -7.63
CA GLN A 13 -16.71 -14.75 -7.49
C GLN A 13 -16.90 -13.47 -8.31
N ILE A 14 -17.48 -12.44 -7.71
CA ILE A 14 -17.34 -11.08 -8.22
C ILE A 14 -15.92 -10.66 -7.85
N THR A 15 -15.01 -10.88 -8.79
CA THR A 15 -13.64 -10.40 -8.66
C THR A 15 -13.63 -8.90 -8.97
N LEU A 16 -12.83 -8.14 -8.24
CA LEU A 16 -12.56 -6.72 -8.52
C LEU A 16 -11.99 -6.50 -9.96
N LEU A 17 -11.71 -7.58 -10.69
CA LEU A 17 -11.33 -7.64 -12.10
C LEU A 17 -12.49 -7.38 -13.08
N ASP A 18 -13.75 -7.57 -12.69
CA ASP A 18 -14.90 -7.39 -13.61
C ASP A 18 -15.20 -5.92 -13.94
N LEU A 19 -14.51 -4.97 -13.31
CA LEU A 19 -14.58 -3.54 -13.63
C LEU A 19 -13.43 -3.05 -14.53
N ILE A 20 -12.52 -3.92 -14.97
CA ILE A 20 -11.30 -3.52 -15.71
C ILE A 20 -11.06 -4.43 -16.91
N MET A 21 -11.94 -4.36 -17.91
CA MET A 21 -11.62 -4.82 -19.27
C MET A 21 -12.38 -3.98 -20.28
N PHE A 22 -11.85 -2.79 -20.63
CA PHE A 22 -11.95 -2.25 -21.99
C PHE A 22 -10.83 -1.22 -22.21
N SER A 23 -9.80 -1.66 -22.94
CA SER A 23 -8.76 -0.80 -23.50
C SER A 23 -9.32 -0.16 -24.77
N LEU A 24 -9.38 1.18 -24.85
CA LEU A 24 -9.37 1.93 -26.12
C LEU A 24 -8.63 3.28 -25.94
N PHE A 25 -7.32 3.20 -26.20
CA PHE A 25 -6.38 4.18 -26.76
C PHE A 25 -6.49 5.69 -26.47
N GLY A 26 -5.39 6.18 -25.90
CA GLY A 26 -4.67 7.40 -26.30
C GLY A 26 -3.38 7.51 -25.50
N LYS A 27 -2.21 7.15 -26.06
CA LYS A 27 -0.91 7.24 -25.34
C LYS A 27 -0.55 8.72 -25.11
N PRO A 28 -0.45 9.22 -23.87
CA PRO A 28 0.10 10.55 -23.64
C PRO A 28 1.62 10.50 -23.85
N LYS A 29 2.14 11.50 -24.57
CA LYS A 29 3.58 11.68 -24.81
C LYS A 29 4.32 11.85 -23.48
N ASN A 30 5.33 11.01 -23.24
CA ASN A 30 6.21 11.07 -22.08
C ASN A 30 6.93 12.43 -22.01
N LYS A 31 6.56 13.27 -21.03
CA LYS A 31 7.45 14.34 -20.55
C LYS A 31 8.48 13.69 -19.61
N THR A 32 9.75 13.96 -19.87
CA THR A 32 10.88 13.50 -19.06
C THR A 32 10.75 13.96 -17.60
N LEU A 33 10.94 13.00 -16.69
CA LEU A 33 10.54 12.99 -15.27
C LEU A 33 11.39 13.84 -14.30
N SER A 34 12.36 14.63 -14.76
CA SER A 34 13.35 15.23 -13.84
C SER A 34 12.83 16.38 -12.98
N THR A 35 11.72 17.03 -13.34
CA THR A 35 11.24 18.25 -12.68
C THR A 35 10.35 18.03 -11.46
N ASN A 36 9.96 16.79 -11.14
CA ASN A 36 9.01 16.49 -10.05
C ASN A 36 9.57 15.59 -8.93
N SER A 37 10.88 15.31 -8.88
CA SER A 37 11.47 14.44 -7.85
C SER A 37 11.14 14.90 -6.43
N SER A 38 11.21 16.21 -6.15
CA SER A 38 10.91 16.76 -4.82
C SER A 38 9.51 16.44 -4.32
N GLN A 39 8.53 16.29 -5.21
CA GLN A 39 7.18 15.87 -4.85
C GLN A 39 7.18 14.44 -4.29
N TYR A 40 7.88 13.51 -4.94
CA TYR A 40 7.93 12.12 -4.51
C TYR A 40 8.71 11.93 -3.22
N HIS A 41 9.76 12.73 -2.98
CA HIS A 41 10.42 12.77 -1.68
C HIS A 41 9.46 13.24 -0.56
N ARG A 42 8.58 14.21 -0.82
CA ARG A 42 7.55 14.65 0.15
C ARG A 42 6.40 13.65 0.31
N GLU A 43 6.10 12.89 -0.74
CA GLU A 43 5.04 11.87 -0.72
C GLU A 43 5.50 10.57 -0.05
N ASN A 44 6.80 10.30 0.04
CA ASN A 44 7.35 9.10 0.69
C ASN A 44 6.86 8.99 2.14
N SER A 45 6.23 7.86 2.44
CA SER A 45 5.65 7.57 3.75
C SER A 45 6.66 7.08 4.80
N ILE A 46 7.89 6.77 4.40
CA ILE A 46 8.97 6.32 5.30
C ILE A 46 10.19 7.19 5.05
N LEU A 47 10.34 8.26 5.83
CA LEU A 47 11.37 9.28 5.65
C LEU A 47 12.60 8.99 6.52
N ILE A 48 12.36 8.49 7.73
CA ILE A 48 13.40 8.21 8.73
C ILE A 48 13.30 6.79 9.25
N PHE A 49 14.33 6.35 9.97
CA PHE A 49 14.41 5.00 10.51
C PHE A 49 13.29 4.67 11.52
N ASP A 50 12.80 5.67 12.25
CA ASP A 50 11.69 5.47 13.19
C ASP A 50 10.36 5.17 12.46
N ASP A 51 10.14 5.76 11.28
CA ASP A 51 8.98 5.43 10.43
C ASP A 51 9.05 3.96 10.01
N LEU A 52 10.25 3.50 9.61
CA LEU A 52 10.50 2.11 9.24
C LEU A 52 10.20 1.16 10.41
N LYS A 53 10.70 1.48 11.62
CA LYS A 53 10.40 0.69 12.82
C LYS A 53 8.91 0.64 13.11
N ALA A 54 8.20 1.76 12.97
CA ALA A 54 6.76 1.81 13.19
C ALA A 54 6.00 0.91 12.20
N VAL A 55 6.43 0.89 10.94
CA VAL A 55 5.86 0.03 9.89
C VAL A 55 6.16 -1.45 10.15
N LEU A 56 7.41 -1.82 10.43
CA LEU A 56 7.81 -3.23 10.60
C LEU A 56 7.26 -3.87 11.87
N ASN A 57 7.04 -3.07 12.92
CA ASN A 57 6.50 -3.54 14.20
C ASN A 57 4.99 -3.36 14.34
N LYS A 58 4.29 -3.10 13.23
CA LYS A 58 2.85 -2.96 13.22
C LYS A 58 2.17 -4.25 13.73
N LYS A 59 1.18 -4.10 14.60
CA LYS A 59 0.40 -5.21 15.20
C LYS A 59 -1.07 -4.83 15.31
N THR A 60 -1.94 -5.82 15.14
CA THR A 60 -3.39 -5.73 15.39
C THR A 60 -3.92 -7.05 15.91
N ASN A 61 -5.10 -7.02 16.53
CA ASN A 61 -5.73 -8.19 17.16
C ASN A 61 -7.02 -8.63 16.45
N ASN A 62 -7.56 -7.82 15.53
CA ASN A 62 -8.74 -8.19 14.76
C ASN A 62 -8.32 -9.13 13.64
N ILE A 63 -8.92 -10.32 13.56
CA ILE A 63 -8.52 -11.36 12.60
C ILE A 63 -9.65 -11.66 11.63
N THR A 64 -9.34 -11.66 10.34
CA THR A 64 -10.21 -12.21 9.29
C THR A 64 -9.71 -13.59 8.87
N LYS A 65 -10.65 -14.44 8.44
CA LYS A 65 -10.38 -15.73 7.81
C LYS A 65 -9.95 -15.57 6.35
N ASN A 66 -10.25 -14.43 5.72
CA ASN A 66 -9.93 -14.16 4.32
C ASN A 66 -8.48 -13.67 4.19
N GLN A 67 -7.82 -14.07 3.11
CA GLN A 67 -6.46 -13.63 2.86
C GLN A 67 -6.43 -12.15 2.44
N ILE A 68 -5.46 -11.38 2.96
CA ILE A 68 -5.27 -10.00 2.52
C ILE A 68 -4.58 -9.98 1.15
N LEU A 69 -5.19 -9.22 0.24
CA LEU A 69 -4.73 -9.09 -1.14
C LEU A 69 -4.43 -7.62 -1.45
N TYR A 70 -3.37 -7.39 -2.19
CA TYR A 70 -3.05 -6.10 -2.78
C TYR A 70 -3.15 -6.21 -4.30
N GLN A 71 -4.13 -5.51 -4.89
CA GLN A 71 -4.44 -5.59 -6.33
C GLN A 71 -4.59 -7.03 -6.85
N GLY A 72 -5.25 -7.89 -6.07
CA GLY A 72 -5.48 -9.30 -6.40
C GLY A 72 -4.30 -10.24 -6.11
N LEU A 73 -3.17 -9.72 -5.62
CA LEU A 73 -2.01 -10.52 -5.25
C LEU A 73 -1.93 -10.70 -3.74
N THR A 74 -1.49 -11.88 -3.32
CA THR A 74 -1.05 -12.09 -1.95
C THR A 74 0.23 -11.30 -1.72
N LEU A 75 0.40 -10.73 -0.53
CA LEU A 75 1.48 -9.76 -0.28
C LEU A 75 2.88 -10.37 -0.45
N ASP A 76 3.03 -11.67 -0.22
CA ASP A 76 4.27 -12.45 -0.42
C ASP A 76 4.68 -12.59 -1.90
N LYS A 77 3.77 -12.37 -2.84
CA LYS A 77 4.04 -12.43 -4.29
C LYS A 77 4.54 -11.12 -4.87
N ILE A 78 4.56 -10.03 -4.09
CA ILE A 78 5.04 -8.73 -4.54
C ILE A 78 6.56 -8.73 -4.50
N ILE A 79 7.19 -8.83 -5.67
CA ILE A 79 8.64 -8.85 -5.85
C ILE A 79 9.04 -7.93 -6.99
N ILE A 80 10.20 -7.27 -6.86
CA ILE A 80 10.64 -6.20 -7.79
C ILE A 80 10.61 -6.67 -9.24
N LYS A 81 11.13 -7.87 -9.51
CA LYS A 81 11.24 -8.43 -10.87
C LYS A 81 9.90 -8.61 -11.60
N ASP A 82 8.80 -8.70 -10.85
CA ASP A 82 7.48 -8.93 -11.42
C ASP A 82 6.59 -7.68 -11.35
N LEU A 83 7.09 -6.53 -10.86
CA LEU A 83 6.26 -5.35 -10.66
C LEU A 83 5.64 -4.84 -11.97
N GLU A 84 6.40 -4.77 -13.05
CA GLU A 84 5.89 -4.31 -14.36
C GLU A 84 4.73 -5.18 -14.88
N LYS A 85 4.71 -6.47 -14.52
CA LYS A 85 3.63 -7.40 -14.90
C LYS A 85 2.30 -7.06 -14.22
N TYR A 86 2.35 -6.51 -13.00
CA TYR A 86 1.18 -6.33 -12.15
C TYR A 86 0.75 -4.87 -11.98
N PHE A 87 1.68 -3.91 -12.08
CA PHE A 87 1.45 -2.50 -11.76
C PHE A 87 1.71 -1.54 -12.93
N GLU A 88 1.97 -2.07 -14.13
CA GLU A 88 2.51 -1.32 -15.27
C GLU A 88 3.88 -0.70 -14.93
N LYS A 89 4.33 0.29 -15.70
CA LYS A 89 5.58 0.99 -15.45
C LYS A 89 5.42 1.98 -14.29
N GLU A 90 6.41 2.05 -13.41
CA GLU A 90 6.44 3.02 -12.33
C GLU A 90 6.45 4.46 -12.87
N THR A 91 5.71 5.33 -12.18
CA THR A 91 5.72 6.76 -12.47
C THR A 91 7.00 7.41 -11.95
N PHE A 92 7.54 6.91 -10.84
CA PHE A 92 8.79 7.39 -10.27
C PHE A 92 9.46 6.31 -9.44
N PHE A 93 10.79 6.29 -9.45
CA PHE A 93 11.62 5.46 -8.59
C PHE A 93 12.41 6.36 -7.66
N LEU A 94 12.33 6.09 -6.37
CA LEU A 94 13.09 6.77 -5.33
C LEU A 94 14.07 5.78 -4.70
N ASP A 95 15.36 6.08 -4.83
CA ASP A 95 16.41 5.45 -4.03
C ASP A 95 16.62 6.28 -2.76
N HIS A 96 16.25 5.71 -1.61
CA HIS A 96 16.35 6.33 -0.28
C HIS A 96 17.48 5.70 0.55
N THR A 97 18.43 5.04 -0.13
CA THR A 97 19.59 4.38 0.47
C THR A 97 20.47 5.32 1.29
N ASP A 98 20.47 6.62 0.98
CA ASP A 98 21.20 7.64 1.72
C ASP A 98 20.66 7.85 3.16
N LYS A 99 19.40 7.51 3.43
CA LYS A 99 18.81 7.58 4.78
C LYS A 99 18.66 6.22 5.43
N ILE A 100 18.19 5.25 4.66
CA ILE A 100 17.91 3.89 5.11
C ILE A 100 18.54 2.94 4.10
N ARG A 101 19.60 2.24 4.50
CA ARG A 101 20.35 1.36 3.60
C ARG A 101 19.44 0.42 2.81
N GLY A 102 19.58 0.45 1.48
CA GLY A 102 18.87 -0.44 0.56
C GLY A 102 17.39 -0.13 0.40
N HIS A 103 16.88 0.95 0.99
CA HIS A 103 15.48 1.35 0.90
C HIS A 103 15.17 1.97 -0.45
N LYS A 104 14.31 1.28 -1.21
CA LYS A 104 13.82 1.70 -2.52
C LYS A 104 12.31 1.86 -2.46
N VAL A 105 11.78 2.89 -3.13
CA VAL A 105 10.34 3.13 -3.25
C VAL A 105 9.95 3.27 -4.71
N TYR A 106 8.99 2.45 -5.13
CA TYR A 106 8.39 2.51 -6.45
C TYR A 106 7.04 3.20 -6.35
N PHE A 107 6.88 4.30 -7.07
CA PHE A 107 5.66 5.09 -7.10
C PHE A 107 4.85 4.80 -8.35
N TYR A 108 3.55 4.60 -8.19
CA TYR A 108 2.60 4.45 -9.28
C TYR A 108 1.45 5.43 -9.11
N ARG A 109 0.93 5.93 -10.24
CA ARG A 109 -0.23 6.81 -10.26
C ARG A 109 -1.31 6.20 -11.12
N LYS A 110 -2.52 6.13 -10.57
CA LYS A 110 -3.70 5.64 -11.28
C LYS A 110 -4.87 6.57 -11.04
N ASN A 111 -5.63 6.86 -12.09
CA ASN A 111 -6.90 7.55 -11.97
C ASN A 111 -8.02 6.51 -12.09
N VAL A 112 -8.96 6.51 -11.16
CA VAL A 112 -10.13 5.64 -11.16
C VAL A 112 -11.35 6.51 -10.89
N GLU A 113 -12.25 6.63 -11.86
CA GLU A 113 -13.36 7.59 -11.82
C GLU A 113 -12.84 9.01 -11.48
N ASN A 114 -13.29 9.60 -10.37
CA ASN A 114 -12.88 10.92 -9.89
C ASN A 114 -11.71 10.87 -8.90
N TYR A 115 -11.14 9.69 -8.66
CA TYR A 115 -10.08 9.47 -7.68
C TYR A 115 -8.71 9.38 -8.33
N LYS A 116 -7.75 10.06 -7.71
CA LYS A 116 -6.32 10.00 -7.99
C LYS A 116 -5.67 9.14 -6.91
N LEU A 117 -5.18 7.97 -7.31
CA LEU A 117 -4.46 7.02 -6.47
C LEU A 117 -2.96 7.25 -6.60
N THR A 118 -2.29 7.49 -5.48
CA THR A 118 -0.84 7.49 -5.39
C THR A 118 -0.42 6.27 -4.59
N ILE A 119 0.26 5.35 -5.26
CA ILE A 119 0.68 4.06 -4.73
C ILE A 119 2.18 4.12 -4.46
N GLN A 120 2.60 3.57 -3.32
CA GLN A 120 3.99 3.42 -2.92
C GLN A 120 4.23 1.95 -2.57
N LEU A 121 5.22 1.33 -3.21
CA LEU A 121 5.71 0.00 -2.85
C LEU A 121 7.13 0.13 -2.31
N HIS A 122 7.33 -0.29 -1.07
CA HIS A 122 8.58 -0.12 -0.34
C HIS A 122 9.34 -1.44 -0.24
N PHE A 123 10.63 -1.37 -0.55
CA PHE A 123 11.56 -2.49 -0.52
C PHE A 123 12.82 -2.13 0.26
N ILE A 124 13.37 -3.07 1.03
CA ILE A 124 14.73 -3.00 1.57
C ILE A 124 15.47 -4.24 1.11
N GLU A 125 16.63 -4.08 0.46
CA GLU A 125 17.42 -5.20 -0.07
C GLU A 125 16.54 -6.17 -0.90
N ASP A 126 15.66 -5.58 -1.72
CA ASP A 126 14.68 -6.24 -2.59
C ASP A 126 13.57 -7.04 -1.87
N ILE A 127 13.44 -6.92 -0.55
CA ILE A 127 12.35 -7.48 0.26
C ILE A 127 11.19 -6.48 0.31
N PHE A 128 10.03 -6.86 -0.22
CA PHE A 128 8.79 -6.10 -0.03
C PHE A 128 8.37 -6.13 1.43
N PHE A 129 8.17 -4.96 2.03
CA PHE A 129 7.79 -4.88 3.44
C PHE A 129 6.64 -3.92 3.74
N TYR A 130 6.21 -3.11 2.76
CA TYR A 130 5.15 -2.16 2.96
C TYR A 130 4.58 -1.62 1.64
N ALA A 131 3.25 -1.47 1.58
CA ALA A 131 2.59 -0.70 0.54
C ALA A 131 1.62 0.32 1.14
N SER A 132 1.54 1.48 0.51
CA SER A 132 0.55 2.52 0.84
C SER A 132 -0.14 3.02 -0.42
N THR A 133 -1.47 3.11 -0.36
CA THR A 133 -2.28 3.75 -1.38
C THR A 133 -2.95 4.97 -0.77
N LYS A 134 -2.54 6.16 -1.24
CA LYS A 134 -3.21 7.42 -0.94
C LYS A 134 -4.31 7.67 -1.96
N VAL A 135 -5.55 7.75 -1.51
CA VAL A 135 -6.72 8.10 -2.31
C VAL A 135 -6.99 9.60 -2.15
N SER A 136 -7.00 10.31 -3.27
CA SER A 136 -7.33 11.73 -3.35
C SER A 136 -8.32 12.00 -4.48
N SER A 137 -8.95 13.16 -4.52
CA SER A 137 -9.79 13.61 -5.64
C SER A 137 -9.51 15.08 -5.93
N GLU A 138 -10.03 15.62 -7.03
CA GLU A 138 -9.89 17.05 -7.36
C GLU A 138 -10.63 17.95 -6.36
N SER A 139 -11.73 17.44 -5.82
CA SER A 139 -12.42 17.94 -4.63
C SER A 139 -12.01 17.16 -3.37
N GLN A 140 -12.52 17.55 -2.19
CA GLN A 140 -12.44 16.67 -1.01
C GLN A 140 -13.19 15.35 -1.29
N VAL A 141 -12.63 14.22 -0.84
CA VAL A 141 -13.34 12.92 -0.89
C VAL A 141 -14.51 13.01 0.08
N THR A 142 -15.74 12.92 -0.44
CA THR A 142 -16.94 13.06 0.40
C THR A 142 -17.09 11.87 1.34
N ASP A 143 -17.77 12.04 2.47
CA ASP A 143 -18.01 10.92 3.40
C ASP A 143 -18.77 9.77 2.72
N LYS A 144 -19.68 10.09 1.79
CA LYS A 144 -20.38 9.09 0.98
C LYS A 144 -19.42 8.26 0.11
N ASP A 145 -18.42 8.92 -0.47
CA ASP A 145 -17.40 8.26 -1.30
C ASP A 145 -16.47 7.39 -0.44
N LYS A 146 -16.07 7.89 0.73
CA LYS A 146 -15.31 7.10 1.71
C LYS A 146 -16.11 5.87 2.16
N GLN A 147 -17.42 6.03 2.42
CA GLN A 147 -18.30 4.92 2.77
C GLN A 147 -18.37 3.89 1.64
N LYS A 148 -18.49 4.32 0.38
CA LYS A 148 -18.49 3.43 -0.78
C LYS A 148 -17.16 2.65 -0.87
N LEU A 149 -16.02 3.34 -0.76
CA LEU A 149 -14.70 2.72 -0.81
C LEU A 149 -14.51 1.71 0.32
N CYS A 150 -14.83 2.09 1.56
CA CYS A 150 -14.74 1.20 2.72
C CYS A 150 -15.70 0.01 2.59
N ALA A 151 -16.94 0.23 2.16
CA ALA A 151 -17.91 -0.85 1.96
C ALA A 151 -17.44 -1.83 0.88
N THR A 152 -16.90 -1.35 -0.24
CA THR A 152 -16.31 -2.22 -1.27
C THR A 152 -15.15 -3.01 -0.70
N MET A 153 -14.25 -2.40 0.06
CA MET A 153 -13.10 -3.09 0.60
C MET A 153 -13.50 -4.12 1.66
N LEU A 154 -14.36 -3.75 2.61
CA LEU A 154 -14.88 -4.62 3.66
C LEU A 154 -15.79 -5.74 3.11
N SER A 155 -16.35 -5.59 1.91
CA SER A 155 -17.10 -6.67 1.26
C SER A 155 -16.25 -7.94 1.02
N HIS A 156 -14.92 -7.78 0.90
CA HIS A 156 -13.98 -8.89 0.83
C HIS A 156 -13.68 -9.54 2.20
N TYR A 157 -14.07 -8.88 3.30
CA TYR A 157 -13.78 -9.26 4.68
C TYR A 157 -15.06 -9.25 5.53
N PRO A 158 -16.09 -10.03 5.18
CA PRO A 158 -17.42 -9.97 5.81
C PRO A 158 -17.45 -10.39 7.29
N ASP A 159 -16.38 -11.04 7.76
CA ASP A 159 -16.24 -11.52 9.14
C ASP A 159 -15.64 -10.48 10.09
N ILE A 160 -15.20 -9.33 9.58
CA ILE A 160 -14.70 -8.25 10.43
C ILE A 160 -15.87 -7.36 10.87
N PRO A 161 -16.10 -7.17 12.19
CA PRO A 161 -17.22 -6.38 12.71
C PRO A 161 -16.91 -4.86 12.69
N ILE A 162 -16.55 -4.31 11.53
CA ILE A 162 -16.31 -2.87 11.36
C ILE A 162 -17.60 -2.20 10.86
N SER A 163 -17.98 -1.11 11.52
CA SER A 163 -19.03 -0.23 11.01
C SER A 163 -18.60 0.43 9.71
N THR A 164 -19.46 0.41 8.69
CA THR A 164 -19.24 1.14 7.43
C THR A 164 -19.25 2.66 7.60
N ALA A 165 -19.70 3.16 8.76
CA ALA A 165 -19.58 4.56 9.13
C ALA A 165 -18.18 4.92 9.66
N SER A 166 -17.33 3.93 9.97
CA SER A 166 -15.92 4.14 10.30
C SER A 166 -15.06 4.06 9.05
N PHE A 167 -14.20 5.06 8.87
CA PHE A 167 -13.20 5.09 7.79
C PHE A 167 -11.84 4.60 8.24
N GLU A 168 -11.66 4.45 9.54
CA GLU A 168 -10.45 3.94 10.16
C GLU A 168 -10.71 2.55 10.71
N TYR A 169 -9.94 1.60 10.23
CA TYR A 169 -9.96 0.25 10.74
C TYR A 169 -8.67 -0.47 10.43
N GLU A 170 -8.46 -1.55 11.18
CA GLU A 170 -7.24 -2.32 11.14
C GLU A 170 -7.53 -3.76 11.55
N PHE A 171 -7.10 -4.69 10.71
CA PHE A 171 -7.23 -6.13 10.93
C PHE A 171 -6.15 -6.90 10.20
N MET A 172 -5.96 -8.15 10.60
CA MET A 172 -4.99 -9.07 10.02
C MET A 172 -5.65 -10.33 9.50
N ASP A 173 -5.01 -10.99 8.53
CA ASP A 173 -5.39 -12.33 8.13
C ASP A 173 -4.74 -13.39 9.04
N THR A 174 -5.02 -14.66 8.77
CA THR A 174 -4.47 -15.80 9.53
C THR A 174 -2.96 -16.00 9.37
N GLN A 175 -2.34 -15.34 8.40
CA GLN A 175 -0.88 -15.31 8.20
C GLN A 175 -0.24 -14.13 8.93
N GLY A 176 -1.05 -13.26 9.54
CA GLY A 176 -0.59 -12.05 10.24
C GLY A 176 -0.30 -10.87 9.31
N ASN A 177 -0.65 -10.95 8.02
CA ASN A 177 -0.62 -9.77 7.14
C ASN A 177 -1.64 -8.77 7.65
N ILE A 178 -1.35 -7.47 7.59
CA ILE A 178 -2.24 -6.43 8.11
C ILE A 178 -2.69 -5.53 6.97
N ILE A 179 -3.95 -5.12 7.03
CA ILE A 179 -4.46 -3.95 6.31
C ILE A 179 -4.93 -2.91 7.32
N SER A 180 -4.61 -1.65 7.06
CA SER A 180 -5.11 -0.52 7.86
C SER A 180 -5.58 0.62 6.98
N THR A 181 -6.60 1.33 7.45
CA THR A 181 -7.04 2.58 6.86
C THR A 181 -6.91 3.73 7.84
N ARG A 182 -6.54 4.90 7.32
CA ARG A 182 -6.52 6.16 8.09
C ARG A 182 -7.23 7.25 7.31
N ASP A 183 -8.06 8.01 8.01
CA ASP A 183 -8.84 9.09 7.42
C ASP A 183 -8.32 10.44 7.90
N HIS A 184 -7.56 11.09 7.02
CA HIS A 184 -7.07 12.45 7.22
C HIS A 184 -7.68 13.38 6.18
N MET A 185 -6.91 14.33 5.63
CA MET A 185 -7.29 15.01 4.39
C MET A 185 -7.45 14.05 3.20
N TYR A 186 -6.88 12.86 3.31
CA TYR A 186 -6.90 11.79 2.32
C TYR A 186 -7.22 10.47 3.01
N LEU A 187 -7.82 9.54 2.27
CA LEU A 187 -7.94 8.16 2.72
C LEU A 187 -6.66 7.42 2.36
N PHE A 188 -6.00 6.86 3.37
CA PHE A 188 -4.84 5.99 3.18
C PHE A 188 -5.26 4.54 3.41
N ILE A 189 -4.79 3.64 2.55
CA ILE A 189 -4.93 2.19 2.70
C ILE A 189 -3.53 1.60 2.70
N ASN A 190 -3.16 0.96 3.80
CA ASN A 190 -1.81 0.47 4.03
C ASN A 190 -1.79 -1.04 4.21
N TYR A 191 -0.74 -1.68 3.72
CA TYR A 191 -0.59 -3.13 3.71
C TYR A 191 0.76 -3.50 4.31
N TYR A 192 0.74 -4.41 5.29
CA TYR A 192 1.91 -4.85 6.05
C TYR A 192 2.06 -6.36 5.88
N PRO A 193 2.95 -6.84 4.98
CA PRO A 193 3.24 -8.26 4.85
C PRO A 193 3.84 -8.85 6.12
N ASN A 194 3.45 -10.08 6.45
CA ASN A 194 4.04 -10.87 7.52
C ASN A 194 4.64 -12.16 6.96
N THR A 195 5.82 -12.03 6.34
CA THR A 195 6.53 -13.14 5.71
C THR A 195 7.85 -13.43 6.43
N THR A 196 8.41 -14.62 6.22
CA THR A 196 9.75 -14.97 6.72
C THR A 196 10.83 -13.99 6.24
N ALA A 197 10.67 -13.38 5.06
CA ALA A 197 11.60 -12.37 4.56
C ALA A 197 11.50 -11.07 5.36
N VAL A 198 10.28 -10.64 5.70
CA VAL A 198 10.05 -9.48 6.57
C VAL A 198 10.54 -9.76 8.00
N ASP A 199 10.41 -10.98 8.52
CA ASP A 199 10.99 -11.35 9.82
C ASP A 199 12.52 -11.25 9.83
N LYS A 200 13.18 -11.65 8.73
CA LYS A 200 14.62 -11.47 8.57
C LYS A 200 14.99 -10.00 8.51
N LEU A 201 14.19 -9.19 7.81
CA LEU A 201 14.36 -7.74 7.76
C LEU A 201 14.23 -7.10 9.15
N ARG A 202 13.21 -7.48 9.94
CA ARG A 202 13.03 -7.04 11.34
C ARG A 202 14.28 -7.31 12.17
N LYS A 203 14.82 -8.54 12.11
CA LYS A 203 16.05 -8.90 12.82
C LYS A 203 17.28 -8.13 12.32
N MET A 204 17.37 -7.93 11.01
CA MET A 204 18.49 -7.18 10.40
C MET A 204 18.51 -5.72 10.84
N ILE A 205 17.35 -5.07 10.97
CA ILE A 205 17.28 -3.66 11.40
C ILE A 205 17.43 -3.47 12.92
N GLU A 206 17.28 -4.54 13.69
CA GLU A 206 17.55 -4.55 15.14
C GLU A 206 19.06 -4.74 15.43
N ASP A 207 19.84 -5.14 14.43
CA ASP A 207 21.29 -5.24 14.52
C ASP A 207 21.92 -3.84 14.70
N PRO A 208 22.77 -3.64 15.74
CA PRO A 208 23.50 -2.38 15.95
C PRO A 208 24.32 -1.92 14.74
N ASP A 209 24.76 -2.85 13.89
CA ASP A 209 25.57 -2.58 12.71
C ASP A 209 24.72 -2.21 11.48
N PHE A 210 23.39 -2.23 11.57
CA PHE A 210 22.52 -1.71 10.53
C PHE A 210 22.68 -0.19 10.43
N LYS A 211 23.53 0.24 9.50
CA LYS A 211 23.84 1.65 9.29
C LYS A 211 22.61 2.44 8.88
N VAL A 212 22.08 3.22 9.82
CA VAL A 212 21.30 4.42 9.53
C VAL A 212 22.32 5.52 9.26
N THR A 213 22.41 5.99 8.02
CA THR A 213 23.12 7.24 7.75
C THR A 213 22.26 8.35 8.33
N SER A 214 22.53 8.70 9.58
CA SER A 214 21.93 9.85 10.23
C SER A 214 22.33 11.08 9.44
N VAL A 215 21.47 11.51 8.53
CA VAL A 215 21.50 12.91 8.14
C VAL A 215 20.92 13.62 9.34
N GLN A 216 21.80 14.21 10.15
CA GLN A 216 21.47 15.39 10.93
C GLN A 216 20.63 16.26 10.00
N ALA A 217 19.32 16.29 10.24
CA ALA A 217 18.41 17.11 9.46
C ALA A 217 18.97 18.52 9.57
N ASN A 218 19.33 19.11 8.43
CA ASN A 218 19.86 20.46 8.29
C ASN A 218 19.17 21.46 9.24
N GLU A 219 19.72 21.68 10.43
CA GLU A 219 19.48 22.91 11.19
C GLU A 219 20.20 24.09 10.51
N GLU A 220 21.21 23.84 9.68
CA GLU A 220 22.01 24.89 9.00
C GLU A 220 21.36 25.57 7.77
N LYS A 221 20.14 25.20 7.35
CA LYS A 221 19.51 25.83 6.17
C LYS A 221 18.29 26.72 6.43
N LEU A 222 17.84 26.84 7.68
CA LEU A 222 16.75 27.75 8.04
C LEU A 222 17.22 29.19 8.37
N GLU A 223 18.51 29.40 8.67
CA GLU A 223 19.03 30.75 8.97
C GLU A 223 19.29 31.62 7.73
N ASN A 224 19.25 31.06 6.51
CA ASN A 224 19.44 31.84 5.27
C ASN A 224 18.13 32.20 4.56
N PHE A 225 16.98 32.00 5.21
CA PHE A 225 15.66 32.32 4.66
C PHE A 225 14.78 33.17 5.59
N LEU A 226 15.34 33.77 6.64
CA LEU A 226 14.70 34.81 7.44
C LEU A 226 15.23 36.20 7.09
#